data_AF-A0A1Q8A463-F1
#
_entry.id   AF-A0A1Q8A463-F1
#
_cell.length_a   1.000
_cell.length_b   1.000
_cell.length_c   1.000
_cell.angle_alpha   90.00
_cell.angle_beta   90.00
_cell.angle_gamma   90.00
#
_symmetry.space_group_name_H-M   'P 1'
#
loop_
_entity.id
_entity.type
_entity.pdbx_description
1 polymer ?
#
loop_
_entity_poly.entity_id
_entity_poly.type
_entity_poly.pdbx_seq_one_letter_code
_entity_poly.pdbx_strand_id
1 'polypeptide(L)'
;MRHRNAHRKLSRNSSHRRAMLRNLVTDFLDHGRLMTTLPKAKEVRPLAEKMITLGKRDNLHARRQLYAYLLREAVAKKVFETIAPR
;
A
#
# COMPACT_ATOMS: atom_id res chain seq x y z
N MET A 1 21.45 -0.97 20.61
CA MET A 1 21.41 -0.77 19.14
C MET A 1 20.18 -1.44 18.54
N ARG A 2 19.68 -0.99 17.38
CA ARG A 2 18.58 -1.66 16.64
C ARG A 2 19.14 -2.48 15.48
N HIS A 3 19.71 -3.65 15.77
CA HIS A 3 20.24 -4.53 14.72
C HIS A 3 19.11 -5.21 13.93
N ARG A 4 19.28 -5.32 12.60
CA ARG A 4 18.40 -6.04 11.66
C ARG A 4 16.91 -5.63 11.70
N ASN A 5 16.60 -4.40 12.10
CA ASN A 5 15.22 -3.93 12.14
C ASN A 5 14.81 -3.29 10.81
N ALA A 6 14.01 -4.01 10.03
CA ALA A 6 13.65 -3.62 8.65
C ALA A 6 12.66 -2.45 8.56
N HIS A 7 11.91 -2.15 9.62
CA HIS A 7 10.82 -1.17 9.59
C HIS A 7 11.14 0.10 10.38
N ARG A 8 10.71 1.24 9.84
CA ARG A 8 10.77 2.53 10.57
C ARG A 8 9.57 2.66 11.51
N LYS A 9 9.78 3.25 12.70
CA LYS A 9 8.70 3.50 13.67
C LYS A 9 7.80 4.70 13.31
N LEU A 10 8.29 5.64 12.50
CA LEU A 10 7.56 6.86 12.06
C LEU A 10 6.93 7.66 13.22
N SER A 11 7.58 7.65 14.39
CA SER A 11 7.13 8.28 15.64
C SER A 11 5.67 7.97 16.00
N ARG A 12 5.21 6.74 15.72
CA ARG A 12 3.84 6.28 15.97
C ARG A 12 3.84 4.91 16.62
N ASN A 13 2.77 4.61 17.35
CA ASN A 13 2.48 3.25 17.80
C ASN A 13 2.19 2.32 16.61
N SER A 14 2.19 1.01 16.84
CA SER A 14 2.05 0.02 15.77
C SER A 14 0.67 0.01 15.10
N SER A 15 -0.40 0.37 15.81
CA SER A 15 -1.76 0.45 15.24
C SER A 15 -1.89 1.66 14.31
N HIS A 16 -1.53 2.85 14.78
CA HIS A 16 -1.55 4.08 13.99
C HIS A 16 -0.57 4.00 12.82
N ARG A 17 0.63 3.41 12.99
CA ARG A 17 1.56 3.23 11.87
C ARG A 17 0.93 2.40 10.75
N ARG A 18 0.25 1.29 11.08
CA ARG A 18 -0.45 0.44 10.11
C ARG A 18 -1.56 1.19 9.40
N ALA A 19 -2.41 1.91 10.13
CA ALA A 19 -3.50 2.70 9.56
C ALA A 19 -2.97 3.80 8.61
N MET A 20 -1.95 4.55 9.04
CA MET A 20 -1.34 5.61 8.24
C MET A 20 -0.72 5.08 6.94
N LEU A 21 0.03 3.97 7.00
CA LEU A 21 0.58 3.35 5.79
C LEU A 21 -0.52 2.85 4.85
N ARG A 22 -1.58 2.25 5.40
CA ARG A 22 -2.75 1.79 4.63
C ARG A 22 -3.43 2.96 3.90
N ASN A 23 -3.60 4.09 4.58
CA ASN A 23 -4.15 5.31 3.98
C ASN A 23 -3.25 5.80 2.83
N LEU A 24 -1.95 5.98 3.09
CA LEU A 24 -1.02 6.50 2.08
C LEU A 24 -0.91 5.60 0.84
N VAL A 25 -0.94 4.28 1.01
CA VAL A 25 -0.97 3.34 -0.12
C VAL A 25 -2.27 3.48 -0.91
N THR A 26 -3.40 3.58 -0.22
CA THR A 26 -4.71 3.77 -0.86
C THR A 26 -4.78 5.10 -1.61
N ASP A 27 -4.21 6.18 -1.07
CA ASP A 27 -4.18 7.50 -1.73
C ASP A 27 -3.22 7.53 -2.91
N PHE A 28 -2.06 6.88 -2.78
CA PHE A 28 -1.08 6.76 -3.86
C PHE A 28 -1.65 6.01 -5.06
N LEU A 29 -2.33 4.88 -4.84
CA LEU A 29 -2.95 4.10 -5.93
C LEU A 29 -4.16 4.83 -6.56
N ASP A 30 -4.84 5.67 -5.78
CA ASP A 30 -5.95 6.46 -6.28
C ASP A 30 -5.49 7.63 -7.16
N HIS A 31 -4.52 8.42 -6.70
CA HIS A 31 -4.11 9.66 -7.38
C HIS A 31 -2.92 9.47 -8.33
N GLY A 32 -2.16 8.38 -8.18
CA GLY A 32 -0.94 8.10 -8.96
C GLY A 32 0.29 8.91 -8.53
N ARG A 33 0.11 10.00 -7.79
CA ARG A 33 1.19 10.82 -7.21
C ARG A 33 0.81 11.27 -5.81
N LEU A 34 1.78 11.27 -4.90
CA LEU A 34 1.59 11.66 -3.51
C LEU A 34 2.75 12.54 -3.03
N MET A 35 2.43 13.67 -2.39
CA MET A 35 3.42 14.49 -1.68
C MET A 35 3.48 14.06 -0.22
N THR A 36 4.61 13.53 0.22
CA THR A 36 4.81 13.06 1.60
C THR A 36 6.27 13.17 2.01
N THR A 37 6.56 12.95 3.29
CA THR A 37 7.93 12.96 3.80
C THR A 37 8.70 11.74 3.31
N LEU A 38 10.00 11.91 3.01
CA LEU A 38 10.90 10.83 2.56
C LEU A 38 10.79 9.50 3.34
N PRO A 39 10.81 9.47 4.69
CA PRO A 39 10.73 8.21 5.42
C PRO A 39 9.37 7.51 5.23
N LYS A 40 8.26 8.25 5.11
CA LYS A 40 6.95 7.66 4.82
C LYS A 40 6.92 7.09 3.40
N ALA A 41 7.45 7.81 2.41
CA ALA A 41 7.51 7.35 1.03
C ALA A 41 8.29 6.03 0.89
N LYS A 42 9.43 5.92 1.58
CA LYS A 42 10.25 4.69 1.58
C LYS A 42 9.53 3.47 2.18
N GLU A 43 8.64 3.66 3.16
CA GLU A 43 7.83 2.57 3.72
C GLU A 43 6.59 2.24 2.88
N VAL A 44 6.01 3.24 2.21
CA VAL A 44 4.84 3.06 1.32
C VAL A 44 5.20 2.29 0.07
N ARG A 45 6.39 2.51 -0.50
CA ARG A 45 6.86 1.87 -1.74
C ARG A 45 6.69 0.33 -1.76
N PRO A 46 7.27 -0.45 -0.84
CA PRO A 46 7.16 -1.92 -0.89
C PRO A 46 5.72 -2.40 -0.69
N LEU A 47 4.89 -1.65 0.05
CA LEU A 47 3.48 -1.98 0.24
C LEU A 47 2.67 -1.74 -1.04
N ALA A 48 2.91 -0.62 -1.73
CA ALA A 48 2.27 -0.32 -3.00
C ALA A 48 2.70 -1.33 -4.09
N GLU A 49 3.98 -1.66 -4.19
CA GLU A 49 4.49 -2.69 -5.09
C GLU A 49 3.80 -4.04 -4.84
N LYS A 50 3.63 -4.43 -3.57
CA LYS A 50 2.89 -5.65 -3.23
C LYS A 50 1.43 -5.62 -3.71
N MET A 51 0.74 -4.49 -3.57
CA MET A 51 -0.63 -4.35 -4.05
C MET A 51 -0.72 -4.48 -5.58
N ILE A 52 0.24 -3.89 -6.31
CA ILE A 52 0.31 -4.01 -7.77
C ILE A 52 0.57 -5.46 -8.19
N THR A 53 1.49 -6.17 -7.51
CA THR A 53 1.76 -7.59 -7.77
C THR A 53 0.55 -8.47 -7.55
N LEU A 54 -0.26 -8.19 -6.51
CA LEU A 54 -1.53 -8.87 -6.30
C LEU A 54 -2.52 -8.56 -7.43
N GLY A 55 -2.55 -7.30 -7.89
CA GLY A 55 -3.30 -6.87 -9.07
C GLY A 55 -2.98 -7.71 -10.31
N LYS A 56 -1.68 -7.90 -10.59
CA LYS A 56 -1.18 -8.66 -11.74
C LYS A 56 -1.53 -10.16 -11.70
N ARG A 57 -1.71 -10.75 -10.51
CA ARG A 57 -2.07 -12.17 -10.37
C ARG A 57 -3.54 -12.44 -10.71
N ASP A 58 -4.40 -11.44 -10.55
CA ASP A 58 -5.85 -11.44 -10.84
C ASP A 58 -6.61 -12.75 -10.59
N ASN A 59 -6.47 -13.32 -9.39
CA ASN A 59 -7.31 -14.45 -8.95
C ASN A 59 -8.16 -14.07 -7.74
N LEU A 60 -9.17 -14.89 -7.43
CA LEU A 60 -10.11 -14.61 -6.33
C LEU A 60 -9.39 -14.37 -4.98
N HIS A 61 -8.32 -15.11 -4.71
CA HIS A 61 -7.54 -14.94 -3.50
C HIS A 61 -6.82 -13.59 -3.46
N ALA A 62 -6.19 -13.18 -4.55
CA ALA A 62 -5.52 -11.89 -4.68
C ALA A 62 -6.51 -10.72 -4.55
N ARG A 63 -7.70 -10.85 -5.17
CA ARG A 63 -8.80 -9.88 -4.99
C ARG A 63 -9.19 -9.73 -3.53
N ARG A 64 -9.43 -10.83 -2.82
CA ARG A 64 -9.74 -10.79 -1.37
C ARG A 64 -8.64 -10.12 -0.54
N GLN A 65 -7.37 -10.38 -0.84
CA GLN A 65 -6.24 -9.73 -0.16
C GLN A 65 -6.20 -8.22 -0.41
N LEU A 66 -6.44 -7.79 -1.65
CA LEU A 66 -6.50 -6.38 -2.03
C LEU A 66 -7.66 -5.65 -1.33
N TYR A 67 -8.87 -6.23 -1.35
CA TYR A 67 -10.03 -5.66 -0.65
C TYR A 67 -9.85 -5.64 0.87
N ALA A 68 -9.15 -6.62 1.44
CA ALA A 68 -8.84 -6.62 2.87
C ALA A 68 -7.84 -5.53 3.27
N TYR A 69 -6.95 -5.12 2.36
CA TYR A 69 -5.90 -4.13 2.63
C TYR A 69 -6.23 -2.71 2.17
N LEU A 70 -6.90 -2.50 1.05
CA LEU A 70 -7.30 -1.14 0.64
C LEU A 70 -8.55 -0.70 1.41
N LEU A 71 -8.71 0.60 1.62
CA LEU A 71 -9.86 1.14 2.34
C LEU A 71 -11.04 1.45 1.42
N ARG A 72 -10.78 1.72 0.16
CA ARG A 72 -11.77 2.11 -0.85
C ARG A 72 -11.90 1.01 -1.89
N GLU A 73 -13.13 0.53 -2.10
CA GLU A 73 -13.42 -0.51 -3.09
C GLU A 73 -13.08 -0.05 -4.52
N ALA A 74 -13.38 1.20 -4.86
CA ALA A 74 -13.08 1.78 -6.17
C ALA A 74 -11.57 1.75 -6.50
N VAL A 75 -10.71 1.99 -5.51
CA VAL A 75 -9.26 1.94 -5.71
C VAL A 75 -8.79 0.51 -5.94
N ALA A 76 -9.38 -0.47 -5.25
CA ALA A 76 -9.08 -1.88 -5.50
C ALA A 76 -9.47 -2.31 -6.92
N LYS A 77 -10.63 -1.88 -7.43
CA LYS A 77 -11.04 -2.11 -8.84
C LYS A 77 -10.06 -1.47 -9.82
N LYS A 78 -9.70 -0.20 -9.59
CA LYS A 78 -8.72 0.54 -10.40
C LYS A 78 -7.37 -0.17 -10.51
N VAL A 79 -6.92 -0.84 -9.44
CA VAL A 79 -5.67 -1.61 -9.46
C VAL A 79 -5.73 -2.73 -10.50
N PHE A 80 -6.83 -3.47 -10.59
CA PHE A 80 -7.00 -4.55 -11.58
C PHE A 80 -7.25 -4.03 -13.00
N GLU A 81 -8.09 -3.00 -13.14
CA GLU A 81 -8.55 -2.52 -14.45
C GLU A 81 -7.54 -1.62 -15.15
N THR A 82 -6.80 -0.80 -14.40
CA THR A 82 -5.97 0.26 -14.99
C THR A 82 -4.49 0.13 -14.64
N ILE A 83 -4.14 -0.26 -13.40
CA ILE A 83 -2.74 -0.20 -12.94
C ILE A 83 -1.99 -1.49 -13.27
N ALA A 84 -2.61 -2.66 -13.09
CA ALA A 84 -1.98 -3.95 -13.34
C ALA A 84 -1.70 -4.25 -14.84
N PRO A 85 -2.55 -3.84 -15.80
CA PRO A 85 -2.29 -4.04 -17.23
C PRO A 85 -1.24 -3.10 -17.82
N ARG A 86 -0.91 -2.00 -17.12
CA ARG A 86 0.10 -1.01 -17.52
C ARG A 86 1.50 -1.44 -17.06
#